data_AF-A0A952PMD4-F1
#
_entry.id   AF-A0A952PMD4-F1
#
_cell.length_a   1.000
_cell.length_b   1.000
_cell.length_c   1.000
_cell.angle_alpha   90.00
_cell.angle_beta   90.00
_cell.angle_gamma   90.00
#
_symmetry.space_group_name_H-M   'P 1'
#
loop_
_entity.id
_entity.type
_entity.pdbx_description
1 polymer ?
#
loop_
_entity_poly.entity_id
_entity_poly.type
_entity_poly.pdbx_seq_one_letter_code
_entity_poly.pdbx_strand_id
1 'polypeptide(L)'
;MSDKRKTVKFVRVGLIVLATLCVLGILVYAWYMHTPYYAIQQVGTSIAHRDSKTFYRYCDSDAVVNSLTDQLFFQPAMHTHGMSDFQNYVACGAIVMTKQRMDRALMTAVERMFTPVPNLSFDEKQFPKLSAESLNANPLVLRDPFAKNEIAVHSFETNSPVVLISNPAARFKDTTGDGKHDDDKIDFNAVAKSIGQELKNEQNDLKRLAAQRMQEYAASHQDQLVGRMLAGPTQGASMKDLFTAYGFQKENIRRMYFRKDGERELFTVEFFSPKVNADVPISVELIPMSPSDLISQYKVERLYDLKDTMRRLGEDTDAQVQELVRYSLQDIAPQAAADRTRSLINRLTKSEGAKKLLEKLKGRL
;
A
#
# COMPACT_ATOMS: atom_id res chain seq x y z
N MET A 1 -41.90 -56.84 38.88
CA MET A 1 -40.54 -56.22 39.00
C MET A 1 -39.62 -56.38 37.77
N SER A 2 -39.95 -57.22 36.77
CA SER A 2 -39.10 -57.43 35.58
C SER A 2 -39.10 -56.24 34.60
N ASP A 3 -40.23 -55.53 34.47
CA ASP A 3 -40.41 -54.50 33.43
C ASP A 3 -39.64 -53.20 33.68
N LYS A 4 -39.49 -52.79 34.95
CA LYS A 4 -38.74 -51.57 35.33
C LYS A 4 -37.24 -51.67 35.00
N ARG A 5 -36.66 -52.88 34.97
CA ARG A 5 -35.22 -53.04 34.64
C ARG A 5 -34.97 -52.91 33.14
N LYS A 6 -35.94 -53.27 32.29
CA LYS A 6 -35.82 -53.14 30.83
C LYS A 6 -35.86 -51.66 30.42
N THR A 7 -36.81 -50.90 30.97
CA THR A 7 -36.93 -49.44 30.74
C THR A 7 -35.66 -48.69 31.14
N VAL A 8 -35.06 -48.99 32.30
CA VAL A 8 -33.79 -48.36 32.73
C VAL A 8 -32.63 -48.67 31.77
N LYS A 9 -32.55 -49.88 31.22
CA LYS A 9 -31.51 -50.25 30.23
C LYS A 9 -31.70 -49.50 28.92
N PHE A 10 -32.93 -49.40 28.40
CA PHE A 10 -33.21 -48.64 27.17
C PHE A 10 -32.90 -47.15 27.32
N VAL A 11 -33.26 -46.54 28.45
CA VAL A 11 -32.95 -45.13 28.72
C VAL A 11 -31.44 -44.89 28.79
N ARG A 12 -30.68 -45.79 29.44
CA ARG A 12 -29.21 -45.68 29.50
C ARG A 12 -28.55 -45.81 28.12
N VAL A 13 -28.98 -46.79 27.32
CA VAL A 13 -28.46 -46.96 25.95
C VAL A 13 -28.80 -45.73 25.10
N GLY A 14 -30.02 -45.20 25.19
CA GLY A 14 -30.43 -43.99 24.48
C GLY A 14 -29.59 -42.76 24.86
N LEU A 15 -29.29 -42.57 26.15
CA LEU A 15 -28.42 -41.48 26.61
C LEU A 15 -26.97 -41.63 26.12
N ILE A 16 -26.43 -42.85 26.08
CA ILE A 16 -25.09 -43.11 25.56
C ILE A 16 -25.03 -42.81 24.05
N VAL A 17 -26.05 -43.20 23.29
CA VAL A 17 -26.14 -42.90 21.85
C VAL A 17 -26.25 -41.39 21.61
N LEU A 18 -27.08 -40.67 22.39
CA LEU A 18 -27.18 -39.22 22.28
C LEU A 18 -25.86 -38.53 22.62
N ALA A 19 -25.21 -38.94 23.72
CA ALA A 19 -23.93 -38.37 24.13
C ALA A 19 -22.83 -38.62 23.08
N THR A 20 -22.78 -39.82 22.48
CA THR A 20 -21.81 -40.14 21.42
C THR A 20 -22.08 -39.34 20.14
N LEU A 21 -23.34 -39.13 19.75
CA LEU A 21 -23.68 -38.24 18.62
C LEU A 21 -23.28 -36.79 18.89
N CYS A 22 -23.48 -36.28 20.11
CA CYS A 22 -23.03 -34.94 20.48
C CYS A 22 -21.50 -34.81 20.40
N VAL A 23 -20.76 -35.80 20.91
CA VAL A 23 -19.29 -35.81 20.83
C VAL A 23 -18.81 -35.88 19.38
N LEU A 24 -19.41 -36.74 18.55
CA LEU A 24 -19.09 -36.80 17.13
C LEU A 24 -19.37 -35.48 16.41
N GLY A 25 -20.51 -34.84 16.71
CA GLY A 25 -20.85 -33.53 16.15
C GLY A 25 -19.81 -32.46 16.53
N ILE A 26 -19.37 -32.43 17.78
CA ILE A 26 -18.32 -31.50 18.25
C ILE A 26 -16.99 -31.77 17.54
N LEU A 27 -16.60 -33.05 17.38
CA LEU A 27 -15.35 -33.42 16.70
C LEU A 27 -15.38 -33.05 15.21
N VAL A 28 -16.49 -33.30 14.52
CA VAL A 28 -16.68 -32.93 13.11
C VAL A 28 -16.65 -31.41 12.96
N TYR A 29 -17.31 -30.67 13.86
CA TYR A 29 -17.30 -29.21 13.84
C TYR A 29 -15.89 -28.65 14.11
N ALA A 30 -15.17 -29.21 15.09
CA ALA A 30 -13.80 -28.84 15.38
C ALA A 30 -12.91 -29.07 14.15
N TRP A 31 -12.98 -30.26 13.53
CA TRP A 31 -12.26 -30.57 12.30
C TRP A 31 -12.60 -29.61 11.16
N TYR A 32 -13.88 -29.26 10.99
CA TYR A 32 -14.32 -28.29 10.00
C TYR A 32 -13.73 -26.89 10.22
N MET A 33 -13.60 -26.43 11.47
CA MET A 33 -12.97 -25.14 11.80
C MET A 33 -11.48 -25.09 11.43
N HIS A 34 -10.82 -26.23 11.24
CA HIS A 34 -9.44 -26.31 10.75
C HIS A 34 -9.33 -26.33 9.24
N THR A 35 -10.43 -26.30 8.51
CA THR A 35 -10.35 -26.26 7.05
C THR A 35 -10.12 -24.83 6.55
N PRO A 36 -9.34 -24.66 5.47
CA PRO A 36 -9.19 -23.35 4.84
C PRO A 36 -10.54 -22.79 4.32
N TYR A 37 -11.50 -23.68 4.03
CA TYR A 37 -12.87 -23.31 3.68
C TYR A 37 -13.58 -22.51 4.77
N TYR A 38 -13.38 -22.89 6.04
CA TYR A 38 -13.97 -22.17 7.17
C TYR A 38 -13.47 -20.72 7.21
N ALA A 39 -12.19 -20.46 6.97
CA ALA A 39 -11.64 -19.10 6.97
C ALA A 39 -12.28 -18.22 5.89
N ILE A 40 -12.38 -18.73 4.65
CA ILE A 40 -13.04 -18.00 3.55
C ILE A 40 -14.52 -17.75 3.86
N GLN A 41 -15.22 -18.74 4.41
CA GLN A 41 -16.61 -18.58 4.82
C GLN A 41 -16.74 -17.49 5.89
N GLN A 42 -15.88 -17.49 6.91
CA GLN A 42 -15.89 -16.48 7.98
C GLN A 42 -15.60 -15.08 7.45
N VAL A 43 -14.68 -14.93 6.49
CA VAL A 43 -14.46 -13.64 5.81
C VAL A 43 -15.74 -13.18 5.11
N GLY A 44 -16.39 -14.05 4.33
CA GLY A 44 -17.63 -13.73 3.64
C GLY A 44 -18.79 -13.36 4.58
N THR A 45 -18.99 -14.14 5.65
CA THR A 45 -20.03 -13.85 6.65
C THR A 45 -19.73 -12.58 7.42
N SER A 46 -18.46 -12.28 7.70
CA SER A 46 -18.06 -11.05 8.39
C SER A 46 -18.37 -9.82 7.55
N ILE A 47 -18.15 -9.88 6.23
CA ILE A 47 -18.55 -8.80 5.31
C ILE A 47 -20.07 -8.64 5.28
N ALA A 48 -20.82 -9.75 5.18
CA ALA A 48 -22.28 -9.72 5.13
C ALA A 48 -22.91 -9.14 6.42
N HIS A 49 -22.34 -9.47 7.59
CA HIS A 49 -22.80 -8.99 8.89
C HIS A 49 -22.11 -7.71 9.36
N ARG A 50 -21.20 -7.14 8.56
CA ARG A 50 -20.38 -5.97 8.89
C ARG A 50 -19.59 -6.13 10.21
N ASP A 51 -19.11 -7.34 10.50
CA ASP A 51 -18.27 -7.65 11.66
C ASP A 51 -16.79 -7.48 11.33
N SER A 52 -16.24 -6.29 11.60
CA SER A 52 -14.82 -6.00 11.35
C SER A 52 -13.87 -6.85 12.21
N LYS A 53 -14.27 -7.22 13.43
CA LYS A 53 -13.40 -7.97 14.35
C LYS A 53 -13.18 -9.39 13.84
N THR A 54 -14.24 -10.05 13.38
CA THR A 54 -14.12 -11.38 12.78
C THR A 54 -13.43 -11.30 11.43
N PHE A 55 -13.67 -10.27 10.63
CA PHE A 55 -12.96 -10.07 9.37
C PHE A 55 -11.44 -9.98 9.56
N TYR A 56 -10.94 -9.08 10.42
CA TYR A 56 -9.50 -8.92 10.65
C TYR A 56 -8.84 -10.11 11.34
N ARG A 57 -9.64 -10.99 11.99
CA ARG A 57 -9.12 -12.26 12.50
C ARG A 57 -8.77 -13.22 11.36
N TYR A 58 -9.59 -13.29 10.31
CA TYR A 58 -9.44 -14.26 9.22
C TYR A 58 -8.86 -13.66 7.92
N CYS A 59 -8.69 -12.35 7.84
CA CYS A 59 -8.13 -11.65 6.68
C CYS A 59 -7.13 -10.59 7.13
N ASP A 60 -5.89 -10.75 6.68
CA ASP A 60 -4.83 -9.76 6.84
C ASP A 60 -4.95 -8.71 5.74
N SER A 61 -5.87 -7.76 5.92
CA SER A 61 -6.17 -6.75 4.90
C SER A 61 -4.95 -5.91 4.52
N ASP A 62 -4.06 -5.63 5.48
CA ASP A 62 -2.83 -4.89 5.23
C ASP A 62 -1.91 -5.68 4.30
N ALA A 63 -1.70 -6.97 4.57
CA ALA A 63 -0.91 -7.83 3.68
C ALA A 63 -1.57 -8.00 2.30
N VAL A 64 -2.91 -8.13 2.24
CA VAL A 64 -3.64 -8.21 0.97
C VAL A 64 -3.47 -6.93 0.15
N VAL A 65 -3.71 -5.76 0.74
CA VAL A 65 -3.58 -4.46 0.06
C VAL A 65 -2.14 -4.19 -0.37
N ASN A 66 -1.16 -4.47 0.51
CA ASN A 66 0.25 -4.34 0.16
C ASN A 66 0.63 -5.27 -0.99
N SER A 67 0.22 -6.54 -0.96
CA SER A 67 0.51 -7.48 -2.04
C SER A 67 -0.10 -7.07 -3.38
N LEU A 68 -1.28 -6.47 -3.35
CA LEU A 68 -1.99 -5.93 -4.51
C LEU A 68 -1.19 -4.76 -5.12
N THR A 69 -0.84 -3.77 -4.32
CA THR A 69 -0.12 -2.59 -4.81
C THR A 69 1.34 -2.90 -5.16
N ASP A 70 1.97 -3.84 -4.46
CA ASP A 70 3.33 -4.27 -4.78
C ASP A 70 3.41 -4.98 -6.13
N GLN A 71 2.52 -5.95 -6.38
CA GLN A 71 2.53 -6.72 -7.63
C GLN A 71 2.09 -5.87 -8.84
N LEU A 72 1.09 -5.00 -8.66
CA LEU A 72 0.54 -4.22 -9.78
C LEU A 72 1.30 -2.94 -10.06
N PHE A 73 1.92 -2.31 -9.05
CA PHE A 73 2.54 -0.98 -9.20
C PHE A 73 4.02 -0.99 -8.88
N PHE A 74 4.42 -1.47 -7.70
CA PHE A 74 5.80 -1.32 -7.26
C PHE A 74 6.77 -2.15 -8.11
N GLN A 75 6.50 -3.45 -8.28
CA GLN A 75 7.37 -4.34 -9.04
C GLN A 75 7.55 -3.88 -10.49
N PRO A 76 6.49 -3.57 -11.27
CA PRO A 76 6.71 -3.18 -12.66
C PRO A 76 7.45 -1.85 -12.80
N ALA A 77 7.22 -0.91 -11.89
CA ALA A 77 7.86 0.38 -11.90
C ALA A 77 9.38 0.28 -11.66
N MET A 78 9.81 -0.61 -10.75
CA MET A 78 11.23 -0.90 -10.49
C MET A 78 11.97 -1.50 -11.69
N HIS A 79 11.25 -2.16 -12.61
CA HIS A 79 11.83 -2.79 -13.80
C HIS A 79 11.74 -1.91 -15.05
N THR A 80 11.44 -0.62 -14.92
CA THR A 80 11.37 0.29 -16.08
C THR A 80 12.76 0.50 -16.68
N HIS A 81 13.00 -0.02 -17.88
CA HIS A 81 14.29 0.10 -18.56
C HIS A 81 14.54 1.50 -19.14
N GLY A 82 15.83 1.87 -19.23
CA GLY A 82 16.30 3.09 -19.90
C GLY A 82 16.33 4.34 -19.01
N MET A 83 16.18 4.19 -17.69
CA MET A 83 16.25 5.29 -16.73
C MET A 83 17.66 5.44 -16.14
N SER A 84 18.09 6.68 -15.96
CA SER A 84 19.31 7.00 -15.18
C SER A 84 19.13 6.68 -13.68
N ASP A 85 20.22 6.49 -12.94
CA ASP A 85 20.16 6.24 -11.47
C ASP A 85 19.40 7.33 -10.71
N PHE A 86 19.56 8.59 -11.12
CA PHE A 86 18.81 9.70 -10.54
C PHE A 86 17.31 9.60 -10.84
N GLN A 87 16.94 9.28 -12.08
CA GLN A 87 15.54 9.06 -12.46
C GLN A 87 14.95 7.86 -11.73
N ASN A 88 15.70 6.76 -11.60
CA ASN A 88 15.30 5.59 -10.80
C ASN A 88 15.01 6.01 -9.36
N TYR A 89 15.89 6.79 -8.72
CA TYR A 89 15.68 7.26 -7.36
C TYR A 89 14.45 8.18 -7.21
N VAL A 90 14.25 9.12 -8.14
CA VAL A 90 13.07 10.00 -8.13
C VAL A 90 11.80 9.21 -8.39
N ALA A 91 11.81 8.31 -9.37
CA ALA A 91 10.70 7.42 -9.70
C ALA A 91 10.31 6.57 -8.49
N CYS A 92 11.28 5.89 -7.85
CA CYS A 92 11.06 5.09 -6.64
C CYS A 92 10.35 5.91 -5.56
N GLY A 93 10.81 7.14 -5.31
CA GLY A 93 10.18 8.02 -4.34
C GLY A 93 8.74 8.39 -4.72
N ALA A 94 8.49 8.71 -5.99
CA ALA A 94 7.15 9.03 -6.49
C ALA A 94 6.19 7.83 -6.43
N ILE A 95 6.68 6.63 -6.77
CA ILE A 95 5.93 5.37 -6.70
C ILE A 95 5.57 5.07 -5.25
N VAL A 96 6.50 5.21 -4.30
CA VAL A 96 6.22 4.97 -2.88
C VAL A 96 5.15 5.94 -2.34
N MET A 97 5.22 7.23 -2.71
CA MET A 97 4.18 8.20 -2.34
C MET A 97 2.81 7.82 -2.92
N THR A 98 2.81 7.39 -4.18
CA THR A 98 1.59 6.99 -4.89
C THR A 98 1.00 5.70 -4.31
N LYS A 99 1.83 4.69 -4.06
CA LYS A 99 1.47 3.44 -3.37
C LYS A 99 0.83 3.73 -2.03
N GLN A 100 1.46 4.56 -1.19
CA GLN A 100 0.91 4.90 0.12
C GLN A 100 -0.49 5.53 0.04
N ARG A 101 -0.73 6.37 -0.98
CA ARG A 101 -2.05 6.95 -1.22
C ARG A 101 -3.08 5.88 -1.61
N MET A 102 -2.69 4.94 -2.48
CA MET A 102 -3.53 3.82 -2.89
C MET A 102 -3.84 2.89 -1.72
N ASP A 103 -2.83 2.51 -0.94
CA ASP A 103 -2.99 1.63 0.22
C ASP A 103 -3.99 2.24 1.21
N ARG A 104 -3.84 3.53 1.52
CA ARG A 104 -4.80 4.24 2.39
C ARG A 104 -6.21 4.28 1.80
N ALA A 105 -6.35 4.54 0.50
CA ALA A 105 -7.65 4.59 -0.15
C ALA A 105 -8.34 3.21 -0.16
N LEU A 106 -7.60 2.15 -0.42
CA LEU A 106 -8.07 0.77 -0.38
C LEU A 106 -8.45 0.35 1.04
N MET A 107 -7.60 0.66 2.03
CA MET A 107 -7.89 0.39 3.44
C MET A 107 -9.13 1.15 3.92
N THR A 108 -9.27 2.43 3.56
CA THR A 108 -10.49 3.19 3.86
C THR A 108 -11.72 2.57 3.17
N ALA A 109 -11.59 2.04 1.95
CA ALA A 109 -12.69 1.34 1.29
C ALA A 109 -13.05 0.03 2.02
N VAL A 110 -12.05 -0.71 2.51
CA VAL A 110 -12.25 -1.90 3.33
C VAL A 110 -12.97 -1.56 4.63
N GLU A 111 -12.50 -0.55 5.37
CA GLU A 111 -13.13 -0.09 6.60
C GLU A 111 -14.59 0.34 6.39
N ARG A 112 -14.87 1.05 5.29
CA ARG A 112 -16.23 1.49 4.94
C ARG A 112 -17.20 0.32 4.72
N MET A 113 -16.73 -0.87 4.36
CA MET A 113 -17.59 -2.05 4.27
C MET A 113 -18.17 -2.46 5.64
N PHE A 114 -17.46 -2.16 6.73
CA PHE A 114 -17.86 -2.53 8.09
C PHE A 114 -18.47 -1.37 8.86
N THR A 115 -18.27 -0.11 8.43
CA THR A 115 -18.95 1.01 9.08
C THR A 115 -20.47 0.84 8.94
N PRO A 116 -21.24 0.96 10.03
CA PRO A 116 -22.69 1.08 9.94
C PRO A 116 -22.98 2.29 9.05
N VAL A 117 -23.85 2.13 8.05
CA VAL A 117 -24.39 3.31 7.37
C VAL A 117 -25.13 4.04 8.49
N PRO A 118 -24.76 5.29 8.85
CA PRO A 118 -25.56 6.01 9.81
C PRO A 118 -26.98 6.01 9.27
N ASN A 119 -27.92 5.50 10.06
CA ASN A 119 -29.32 5.69 9.80
C ASN A 119 -29.52 7.21 9.83
N LEU A 120 -29.37 7.85 8.67
CA LEU A 120 -29.94 9.15 8.39
C LEU A 120 -31.45 8.88 8.37
N SER A 121 -32.06 8.73 9.54
CA SER A 121 -33.38 9.28 9.72
C SER A 121 -33.20 10.76 9.44
N PHE A 122 -33.44 11.16 8.19
CA PHE A 122 -33.67 12.55 7.85
C PHE A 122 -34.88 12.97 8.67
N ASP A 123 -34.65 13.46 9.88
CA ASP A 123 -35.66 14.24 10.58
C ASP A 123 -35.76 15.55 9.80
N GLU A 124 -36.67 15.57 8.82
CA GLU A 124 -36.98 16.67 7.92
C GLU A 124 -37.26 17.98 8.68
N LYS A 125 -37.47 17.91 10.00
CA LYS A 125 -37.68 19.03 10.91
C LYS A 125 -36.40 19.76 11.35
N GLN A 126 -35.21 19.22 11.11
CA GLN A 126 -33.94 19.85 11.55
C GLN A 126 -33.17 20.62 10.48
N PHE A 127 -33.67 20.70 9.24
CA PHE A 127 -33.07 21.60 8.26
C PHE A 127 -33.77 22.97 8.33
N PRO A 128 -33.13 24.02 8.86
CA PRO A 128 -33.62 25.38 8.62
C PRO A 128 -33.62 25.59 7.10
N LYS A 129 -34.74 26.07 6.55
CA LYS A 129 -34.83 26.52 5.17
C LYS A 129 -33.73 27.57 4.95
N LEU A 130 -32.64 27.15 4.32
CA LEU A 130 -31.59 28.06 3.86
C LEU A 130 -32.24 28.99 2.81
N SER A 131 -32.43 30.25 3.18
CA SER A 131 -32.78 31.30 2.22
C SER A 131 -31.64 31.42 1.21
N ALA A 132 -31.99 31.71 -0.04
CA ALA A 132 -31.08 31.79 -1.18
C ALA A 132 -30.00 32.90 -1.08
N GLU A 133 -29.82 33.51 0.09
CA GLU A 133 -28.93 34.64 0.35
C GLU A 133 -27.55 34.23 0.89
N SER A 134 -27.34 32.98 1.33
CA SER A 134 -26.06 32.54 1.90
C SER A 134 -25.06 31.92 0.91
N LEU A 135 -25.37 31.90 -0.39
CA LEU A 135 -24.54 31.27 -1.44
C LEU A 135 -23.42 32.16 -2.01
N ASN A 136 -23.21 33.36 -1.45
CA ASN A 136 -22.28 34.35 -2.02
C ASN A 136 -21.15 34.82 -1.11
N ALA A 137 -20.78 34.06 -0.06
CA ALA A 137 -19.64 34.41 0.78
C ALA A 137 -18.65 33.24 0.94
N ASN A 138 -17.46 33.45 0.36
CA ASN A 138 -16.18 32.75 0.51
C ASN A 138 -15.92 31.46 -0.28
N PRO A 139 -14.93 31.47 -1.20
CA PRO A 139 -14.35 30.26 -1.74
C PRO A 139 -13.48 29.54 -0.69
N LEU A 140 -13.69 28.23 -0.61
CA LEU A 140 -12.97 27.28 0.23
C LEU A 140 -11.45 27.40 0.08
N VAL A 141 -10.78 27.75 1.18
CA VAL A 141 -9.35 27.52 1.38
C VAL A 141 -9.14 26.02 1.58
N LEU A 142 -8.62 25.33 0.56
CA LEU A 142 -8.08 23.98 0.67
C LEU A 142 -6.88 24.00 1.63
N ARG A 143 -7.11 23.59 2.88
CA ARG A 143 -6.05 23.30 3.85
C ARG A 143 -5.34 22.00 3.44
N ASP A 144 -4.04 22.10 3.19
CA ASP A 144 -3.14 20.96 2.92
C ASP A 144 -2.95 20.11 4.20
N PRO A 145 -3.37 18.83 4.24
CA PRO A 145 -3.26 17.99 5.43
C PRO A 145 -1.87 17.38 5.65
N PHE A 146 -0.84 17.70 4.85
CA PHE A 146 0.44 16.97 4.87
C PHE A 146 1.63 17.68 5.54
N ALA A 147 1.40 18.75 6.30
CA ALA A 147 2.49 19.53 6.90
C ALA A 147 3.28 18.82 8.05
N LYS A 148 3.01 17.56 8.43
CA LYS A 148 3.58 17.00 9.69
C LYS A 148 4.11 15.56 9.74
N ASN A 149 4.22 14.81 8.65
CA ASN A 149 4.76 13.44 8.73
C ASN A 149 6.10 13.29 7.99
N GLU A 150 7.20 13.62 8.68
CA GLU A 150 8.55 13.15 8.31
C GLU A 150 8.65 11.66 8.62
N ILE A 151 8.89 10.82 7.60
CA ILE A 151 9.20 9.40 7.77
C ILE A 151 10.67 9.20 7.37
N ALA A 152 11.45 8.66 8.30
CA ALA A 152 12.82 8.22 8.07
C ALA A 152 12.82 6.99 7.15
N VAL A 153 13.41 7.12 5.97
CA VAL A 153 13.68 5.99 5.06
C VAL A 153 15.03 5.41 5.47
N HIS A 154 15.04 4.20 6.02
CA HIS A 154 16.28 3.42 6.22
C HIS A 154 16.71 2.78 4.90
N SER A 155 17.98 2.96 4.53
CA SER A 155 18.59 2.35 3.34
C SER A 155 18.88 0.87 3.57
N PHE A 156 18.50 0.01 2.63
CA PHE A 156 18.99 -1.37 2.53
C PHE A 156 20.23 -1.44 1.63
N GLU A 157 21.25 -2.15 2.11
CA GLU A 157 22.55 -2.39 1.47
C GLU A 157 22.43 -3.26 0.20
N THR A 158 23.18 -2.93 -0.85
CA THR A 158 24.32 -3.76 -1.32
C THR A 158 25.11 -3.09 -2.47
N ASN A 159 26.43 -2.97 -2.23
CA ASN A 159 27.60 -3.03 -3.12
C ASN A 159 27.71 -2.23 -4.45
N SER A 160 28.24 -1.00 -4.27
CA SER A 160 29.26 -0.27 -5.09
C SER A 160 28.82 0.66 -6.24
N PRO A 161 29.54 1.79 -6.52
CA PRO A 161 30.39 2.61 -5.65
C PRO A 161 30.16 4.16 -5.76
N VAL A 162 30.55 4.87 -4.68
CA VAL A 162 30.79 6.32 -4.52
C VAL A 162 29.63 7.28 -4.86
N VAL A 163 28.69 7.40 -3.92
CA VAL A 163 28.15 8.72 -3.60
C VAL A 163 29.22 9.41 -2.76
N LEU A 164 29.64 10.63 -3.15
CA LEU A 164 30.41 11.53 -2.30
C LEU A 164 29.57 11.93 -1.08
N ILE A 165 29.36 11.00 -0.17
CA ILE A 165 29.01 11.29 1.20
C ILE A 165 30.35 11.59 1.86
N SER A 166 30.75 12.86 1.82
CA SER A 166 31.76 13.36 2.75
C SER A 166 31.20 13.14 4.15
N ASN A 167 31.55 12.01 4.75
CA ASN A 167 31.31 11.71 6.15
C ASN A 167 32.18 12.70 6.95
N PRO A 168 31.62 13.74 7.62
CA PRO A 168 32.46 14.69 8.35
C PRO A 168 32.98 14.13 9.69
N ALA A 169 32.68 12.86 10.01
CA ALA A 169 33.10 12.24 11.27
C ALA A 169 34.50 11.57 11.22
N ALA A 170 35.29 11.77 10.16
CA ALA A 170 36.67 11.29 10.13
C ALA A 170 37.64 12.31 10.76
N ARG A 171 37.78 12.20 12.10
CA ARG A 171 38.94 12.61 12.92
C ARG A 171 39.90 13.63 12.28
N PHE A 172 39.59 14.92 12.42
CA PHE A 172 40.64 15.91 12.68
C PHE A 172 40.96 15.81 14.17
N LYS A 173 42.03 15.08 14.52
CA LYS A 173 42.62 15.18 15.86
C LYS A 173 43.21 16.58 15.96
N ASP A 174 42.61 17.41 16.79
CA ASP A 174 43.22 18.62 17.31
C ASP A 174 44.59 18.28 17.88
N THR A 175 45.63 18.81 17.25
CA THR A 175 46.90 19.02 17.91
C THR A 175 47.17 20.51 17.96
N THR A 176 47.47 20.93 19.19
CA THR A 176 48.10 22.18 19.64
C THR A 176 47.27 23.47 19.69
N GLY A 177 47.27 24.06 20.88
CA GLY A 177 47.51 25.49 21.02
C GLY A 177 46.48 26.24 21.84
N ASP A 178 46.78 26.38 23.13
CA ASP A 178 46.23 27.41 24.02
C ASP A 178 46.38 28.80 23.36
N GLY A 179 45.28 29.54 23.21
CA GLY A 179 45.29 30.83 22.51
C GLY A 179 43.91 31.40 22.19
N LYS A 180 43.46 32.32 23.05
CA LYS A 180 42.32 33.26 22.88
C LYS A 180 42.15 33.77 21.43
N HIS A 181 41.00 33.45 20.82
CA HIS A 181 40.14 34.31 20.01
C HIS A 181 38.97 33.47 19.48
N ASP A 182 37.92 33.29 20.29
CA ASP A 182 36.66 32.72 19.85
C ASP A 182 35.75 33.87 19.42
N ASP A 183 35.56 34.03 18.11
CA ASP A 183 34.34 34.67 17.58
C ASP A 183 34.06 34.42 16.08
N ASP A 184 34.82 33.60 15.36
CA ASP A 184 34.53 33.39 13.92
C ASP A 184 35.01 32.04 13.36
N LYS A 185 34.86 30.96 14.14
CA LYS A 185 35.03 29.59 13.62
C LYS A 185 33.80 29.23 12.80
N ILE A 186 33.91 29.39 11.49
CA ILE A 186 32.91 28.93 10.52
C ILE A 186 32.77 27.42 10.68
N ASP A 187 31.57 26.98 11.08
CA ASP A 187 31.26 25.56 11.21
C ASP A 187 31.00 24.96 9.82
N PHE A 188 32.01 24.32 9.26
CA PHE A 188 31.92 23.58 7.99
C PHE A 188 30.81 22.51 8.04
N ASN A 189 30.51 21.95 9.22
CA ASN A 189 29.42 20.98 9.36
C ASN A 189 28.07 21.66 9.20
N ALA A 190 27.90 22.90 9.68
CA ALA A 190 26.66 23.66 9.50
C ALA A 190 26.38 23.97 8.03
N VAL A 191 27.41 24.34 7.26
CA VAL A 191 27.29 24.59 5.81
C VAL A 191 27.04 23.28 5.04
N ALA A 192 27.78 22.20 5.34
CA ALA A 192 27.52 20.91 4.72
C ALA A 192 26.10 20.40 5.00
N LYS A 193 25.60 20.62 6.23
CA LYS A 193 24.24 20.27 6.64
C LYS A 193 23.18 21.10 5.92
N SER A 194 23.40 22.41 5.72
CA SER A 194 22.43 23.25 4.99
C SER A 194 22.35 22.87 3.52
N ILE A 195 23.49 22.62 2.86
CA ILE A 195 23.54 22.13 1.48
C ILE A 195 22.83 20.78 1.36
N GLY A 196 23.11 19.86 2.29
CA GLY A 196 22.46 18.54 2.33
C GLY A 196 20.94 18.66 2.52
N GLN A 197 20.48 19.59 3.35
CA GLN A 197 19.06 19.83 3.56
C GLN A 197 18.37 20.43 2.34
N GLU A 198 18.99 21.43 1.67
CA GLU A 198 18.44 22.00 0.43
C GLU A 198 18.38 20.96 -0.70
N LEU A 199 19.42 20.14 -0.85
CA LEU A 199 19.42 19.05 -1.82
C LEU A 199 18.32 18.03 -1.52
N LYS A 200 18.13 17.67 -0.24
CA LYS A 200 17.05 16.78 0.20
C LYS A 200 15.67 17.39 -0.10
N ASN A 201 15.50 18.68 0.11
CA ASN A 201 14.26 19.40 -0.20
C ASN A 201 13.97 19.37 -1.71
N GLU A 202 14.95 19.71 -2.56
CA GLU A 202 14.79 19.66 -4.02
C GLU A 202 14.47 18.23 -4.51
N GLN A 203 15.13 17.22 -3.94
CA GLN A 203 14.81 15.82 -4.24
C GLN A 203 13.36 15.48 -3.87
N ASN A 204 12.88 15.95 -2.72
CA ASN A 204 11.49 15.75 -2.31
C ASN A 204 10.52 16.47 -3.23
N ASP A 205 10.87 17.66 -3.71
CA ASP A 205 10.06 18.42 -4.66
C ASP A 205 9.98 17.72 -6.03
N LEU A 206 11.08 17.13 -6.50
CA LEU A 206 11.07 16.31 -7.72
C LEU A 206 10.24 15.04 -7.56
N LYS A 207 10.31 14.35 -6.41
CA LYS A 207 9.46 13.18 -6.11
C LYS A 207 7.98 13.57 -6.09
N ARG A 208 7.64 14.71 -5.48
CA ARG A 208 6.27 15.26 -5.44
C ARG A 208 5.79 15.63 -6.83
N LEU A 209 6.62 16.30 -7.64
CA LEU A 209 6.29 16.66 -9.01
C LEU A 209 6.04 15.40 -9.86
N ALA A 210 6.91 14.39 -9.76
CA ALA A 210 6.71 13.13 -10.46
C ALA A 210 5.41 12.43 -9.99
N ALA A 211 5.15 12.37 -8.68
CA ALA A 211 3.90 11.80 -8.16
C ALA A 211 2.65 12.58 -8.63
N GLN A 212 2.73 13.92 -8.71
CA GLN A 212 1.66 14.74 -9.26
C GLN A 212 1.41 14.41 -10.74
N ARG A 213 2.46 14.27 -11.54
CA ARG A 213 2.33 13.90 -12.96
C ARG A 213 1.78 12.49 -13.16
N MET A 214 2.11 11.55 -12.28
CA MET A 214 1.48 10.23 -12.27
C MET A 214 -0.04 10.35 -12.08
N GLN A 215 -0.49 11.26 -11.21
CA GLN A 215 -1.91 11.51 -10.99
C GLN A 215 -2.58 12.19 -12.21
N GLU A 216 -1.90 13.15 -12.84
CA GLU A 216 -2.38 13.81 -14.07
C GLU A 216 -2.49 12.81 -15.24
N TYR A 217 -1.50 11.93 -15.38
CA TYR A 217 -1.53 10.84 -16.35
C TYR A 217 -2.68 9.88 -16.06
N ALA A 218 -2.83 9.43 -14.81
CA ALA A 218 -3.91 8.54 -14.42
C ALA A 218 -5.30 9.14 -14.68
N ALA A 219 -5.47 10.44 -14.46
CA ALA A 219 -6.71 11.15 -14.74
C ALA A 219 -7.04 11.21 -16.23
N SER A 220 -6.04 11.22 -17.12
CA SER A 220 -6.22 11.23 -18.57
C SER A 220 -6.29 9.84 -19.21
N HIS A 221 -5.79 8.79 -18.53
CA HIS A 221 -5.73 7.41 -19.02
C HIS A 221 -6.66 6.48 -18.22
N GLN A 222 -7.88 6.93 -17.96
CA GLN A 222 -8.89 6.12 -17.27
C GLN A 222 -9.45 4.98 -18.12
N ASP A 223 -9.04 4.85 -19.38
CA ASP A 223 -9.29 3.65 -20.19
C ASP A 223 -8.46 2.45 -19.68
N GLN A 224 -7.27 2.71 -19.12
CA GLN A 224 -6.33 1.73 -18.58
C GLN A 224 -6.62 1.36 -17.11
N LEU A 225 -6.33 0.11 -16.70
CA LEU A 225 -6.54 -0.35 -15.31
C LEU A 225 -5.77 0.50 -14.28
N VAL A 226 -4.48 0.74 -14.53
CA VAL A 226 -3.58 1.51 -13.66
C VAL A 226 -4.10 2.94 -13.49
N GLY A 227 -4.55 3.58 -14.58
CA GLY A 227 -5.12 4.92 -14.54
C GLY A 227 -6.41 4.99 -13.70
N ARG A 228 -7.33 4.03 -13.88
CA ARG A 228 -8.55 3.94 -13.06
C ARG A 228 -8.26 3.76 -11.58
N MET A 229 -7.33 2.87 -11.24
CA MET A 229 -6.95 2.60 -9.86
C MET A 229 -6.32 3.83 -9.18
N LEU A 230 -5.50 4.59 -9.92
CA LEU A 230 -4.82 5.78 -9.41
C LEU A 230 -5.70 7.02 -9.30
N ALA A 231 -6.63 7.22 -10.25
CA ALA A 231 -7.60 8.31 -10.21
C ALA A 231 -8.52 8.21 -8.97
N GLY A 232 -8.67 6.99 -8.42
CA GLY A 232 -9.43 6.71 -7.22
C GLY A 232 -10.95 6.90 -7.41
N PRO A 233 -11.78 6.64 -6.40
CA PRO A 233 -13.24 6.63 -6.54
C PRO A 233 -13.88 8.01 -6.75
N THR A 234 -13.14 9.11 -6.57
CA THR A 234 -13.64 10.47 -6.82
C THR A 234 -13.64 10.85 -8.30
N GLN A 235 -12.80 10.20 -9.11
CA GLN A 235 -12.68 10.47 -10.54
C GLN A 235 -12.67 9.21 -11.42
N GLY A 236 -12.47 8.02 -10.85
CA GLY A 236 -12.45 6.72 -11.52
C GLY A 236 -13.42 5.70 -10.92
N ALA A 237 -13.41 4.48 -11.46
CA ALA A 237 -14.30 3.38 -11.06
C ALA A 237 -13.91 2.82 -9.68
N SER A 238 -14.89 2.44 -8.84
CA SER A 238 -14.58 1.73 -7.60
C SER A 238 -13.95 0.36 -7.94
N MET A 239 -13.14 -0.20 -7.05
CA MET A 239 -12.54 -1.53 -7.27
C MET A 239 -13.61 -2.59 -7.54
N LYS A 240 -14.77 -2.46 -6.88
CA LYS A 240 -15.95 -3.29 -7.16
C LYS A 240 -16.43 -3.14 -8.60
N ASP A 241 -16.54 -1.91 -9.10
CA ASP A 241 -16.98 -1.67 -10.49
C ASP A 241 -15.96 -2.19 -11.50
N LEU A 242 -14.65 -2.09 -11.20
CA LEU A 242 -13.60 -2.70 -12.01
C LEU A 242 -13.78 -4.21 -12.09
N PHE A 243 -13.84 -4.90 -10.95
CA PHE A 243 -14.06 -6.35 -10.91
C PHE A 243 -15.36 -6.76 -11.61
N THR A 244 -16.42 -5.99 -11.41
CA THR A 244 -17.73 -6.17 -12.07
C THR A 244 -17.61 -6.07 -13.60
N ALA A 245 -16.85 -5.08 -14.10
CA ALA A 245 -16.61 -4.89 -15.54
C ALA A 245 -15.78 -6.03 -16.16
N TYR A 246 -14.88 -6.64 -15.38
CA TYR A 246 -14.15 -7.84 -15.79
C TYR A 246 -14.99 -9.12 -15.72
N GLY A 247 -16.21 -9.06 -15.19
CA GLY A 247 -17.10 -10.21 -15.05
C GLY A 247 -16.96 -10.94 -13.72
N PHE A 248 -16.29 -10.39 -12.71
CA PHE A 248 -16.21 -10.99 -11.37
C PHE A 248 -17.53 -10.78 -10.60
N GLN A 249 -18.55 -11.51 -11.02
CA GLN A 249 -19.91 -11.50 -10.47
C GLN A 249 -20.36 -12.93 -10.19
N LYS A 250 -21.32 -13.08 -9.28
CA LYS A 250 -21.79 -14.39 -8.83
C LYS A 250 -22.25 -15.29 -10.00
N GLU A 251 -22.89 -14.73 -11.01
CA GLU A 251 -23.40 -15.48 -12.17
C GLU A 251 -22.27 -16.03 -13.06
N ASN A 252 -21.10 -15.39 -13.03
CA ASN A 252 -19.95 -15.77 -13.84
C ASN A 252 -18.98 -16.69 -13.11
N ILE A 253 -19.14 -16.92 -11.80
CA ILE A 253 -18.29 -17.85 -11.06
C ILE A 253 -18.58 -19.27 -11.54
N ARG A 254 -17.54 -19.91 -12.09
CA ARG A 254 -17.62 -21.28 -12.61
C ARG A 254 -17.31 -22.30 -11.54
N ARG A 255 -16.23 -22.07 -10.78
CA ARG A 255 -15.79 -22.97 -9.72
C ARG A 255 -14.98 -22.24 -8.66
N MET A 256 -15.04 -22.79 -7.45
CA MET A 256 -14.22 -22.40 -6.32
C MET A 256 -13.54 -23.66 -5.80
N TYR A 257 -12.23 -23.64 -5.62
CA TYR A 257 -11.49 -24.81 -5.17
C TYR A 257 -10.20 -24.44 -4.46
N PHE A 258 -9.71 -25.38 -3.65
CA PHE A 258 -8.39 -25.28 -3.04
C PHE A 258 -7.37 -25.99 -3.89
N ARG A 259 -6.20 -25.39 -4.02
CA ARG A 259 -5.03 -26.04 -4.62
C ARG A 259 -3.80 -25.76 -3.77
N LYS A 260 -2.83 -26.66 -3.84
CA LYS A 260 -1.50 -26.45 -3.27
C LYS A 260 -0.54 -26.09 -4.39
N ASP A 261 0.28 -25.07 -4.15
CA ASP A 261 1.39 -24.71 -5.02
C ASP A 261 2.67 -24.65 -4.17
N GLY A 262 3.47 -25.72 -4.25
CA GLY A 262 4.54 -25.99 -3.29
C GLY A 262 3.98 -26.11 -1.86
N GLU A 263 4.48 -25.27 -0.95
CA GLU A 263 4.05 -25.21 0.44
C GLU A 263 2.83 -24.28 0.66
N ARG A 264 2.36 -23.59 -0.38
CA ARG A 264 1.31 -22.59 -0.28
C ARG A 264 -0.07 -23.21 -0.42
N GLU A 265 -0.99 -22.84 0.44
CA GLU A 265 -2.39 -23.20 0.31
C GLU A 265 -3.16 -22.06 -0.36
N LEU A 266 -3.77 -22.34 -1.52
CA LEU A 266 -4.43 -21.34 -2.33
C LEU A 266 -5.93 -21.63 -2.40
N PHE A 267 -6.74 -20.60 -2.18
CA PHE A 267 -8.14 -20.61 -2.56
C PHE A 267 -8.29 -19.90 -3.90
N THR A 268 -8.76 -20.62 -4.91
CA THR A 268 -8.92 -20.11 -6.27
C THR A 268 -10.40 -20.02 -6.62
N VAL A 269 -10.81 -18.85 -7.09
CA VAL A 269 -12.11 -18.61 -7.72
C VAL A 269 -11.88 -18.46 -9.21
N GLU A 270 -12.44 -19.36 -10.00
CA GLU A 270 -12.47 -19.18 -11.46
C GLU A 270 -13.81 -18.62 -11.88
N PHE A 271 -13.73 -17.55 -12.68
CA PHE A 271 -14.89 -16.85 -13.21
C PHE A 271 -14.74 -16.63 -14.71
N PHE A 272 -15.86 -16.64 -15.41
CA PHE A 272 -15.89 -16.30 -16.83
C PHE A 272 -15.78 -14.79 -17.00
N SER A 273 -14.77 -14.34 -17.74
CA SER A 273 -14.63 -12.93 -18.09
C SER A 273 -15.20 -12.67 -19.48
N PRO A 274 -16.26 -11.85 -19.61
CA PRO A 274 -16.82 -11.49 -20.92
C PRO A 274 -15.85 -10.65 -21.75
N LYS A 275 -14.89 -9.98 -21.12
CA LYS A 275 -13.88 -9.14 -21.79
C LYS A 275 -12.93 -9.97 -22.65
N VAL A 276 -12.47 -11.11 -22.14
CA VAL A 276 -11.53 -12.01 -22.83
C VAL A 276 -12.20 -13.28 -23.34
N ASN A 277 -13.50 -13.44 -23.11
CA ASN A 277 -14.29 -14.62 -23.47
C ASN A 277 -13.63 -15.93 -22.99
N ALA A 278 -13.12 -15.92 -21.76
CA ALA A 278 -12.39 -17.04 -21.18
C ALA A 278 -12.56 -17.10 -19.66
N ASP A 279 -12.34 -18.27 -19.08
CA ASP A 279 -12.30 -18.45 -17.64
C ASP A 279 -10.97 -17.98 -17.07
N VAL A 280 -11.04 -17.14 -16.04
CA VAL A 280 -9.88 -16.52 -15.40
C VAL A 280 -9.84 -16.90 -13.92
N PRO A 281 -8.70 -17.43 -13.42
CA PRO A 281 -8.53 -17.70 -12.00
C PRO A 281 -8.10 -16.43 -11.26
N ILE A 282 -8.73 -16.16 -10.11
CA ILE A 282 -8.18 -15.28 -9.08
C ILE A 282 -7.90 -16.12 -7.84
N SER A 283 -6.70 -16.00 -7.29
CA SER A 283 -6.27 -16.83 -6.16
C SER A 283 -5.89 -15.96 -4.96
N VAL A 284 -6.23 -16.44 -3.77
CA VAL A 284 -5.74 -15.88 -2.51
C VAL A 284 -4.93 -16.93 -1.77
N GLU A 285 -3.84 -16.50 -1.16
CA GLU A 285 -2.98 -17.34 -0.35
C GLU A 285 -3.47 -17.36 1.09
N LEU A 286 -3.51 -18.56 1.65
CA LEU A 286 -3.96 -18.85 3.00
C LEU A 286 -2.80 -19.39 3.81
N ILE A 287 -2.63 -18.85 5.02
CA ILE A 287 -1.60 -19.30 5.95
C ILE A 287 -2.22 -19.75 7.27
N PRO A 288 -1.63 -20.76 7.92
CA PRO A 288 -2.01 -21.14 9.28
C PRO A 288 -1.69 -19.97 10.25
N MET A 289 -2.64 -19.59 11.09
CA MET A 289 -2.49 -18.54 12.11
C MET A 289 -1.45 -18.92 13.18
N SER A 290 -1.39 -20.21 13.52
CA SER A 290 -0.44 -20.77 14.48
C SER A 290 0.14 -22.06 13.89
N PRO A 291 1.29 -22.00 13.19
CA PRO A 291 1.88 -23.19 12.56
C PRO A 291 2.35 -24.25 13.55
N SER A 292 2.55 -23.88 14.83
CA SER A 292 2.91 -24.79 15.92
C SER A 292 1.74 -25.57 16.53
N ASP A 293 0.51 -25.15 16.25
CA ASP A 293 -0.68 -25.73 16.88
C ASP A 293 -1.20 -26.90 16.02
N LEU A 294 -1.47 -28.04 16.67
CA LEU A 294 -2.12 -29.21 16.05
C LEU A 294 -3.47 -28.89 15.37
N ILE A 295 -4.03 -27.73 15.69
CA ILE A 295 -5.40 -27.26 15.46
C ILE A 295 -5.27 -25.80 14.98
N SER A 296 -4.66 -25.60 13.81
CA SER A 296 -4.45 -24.25 13.26
C SER A 296 -5.69 -23.75 12.52
N GLN A 297 -6.03 -22.47 12.70
CA GLN A 297 -7.00 -21.78 11.86
C GLN A 297 -6.28 -21.15 10.69
N TYR A 298 -6.95 -20.97 9.55
CA TYR A 298 -6.35 -20.30 8.39
C TYR A 298 -6.72 -18.82 8.36
N LYS A 299 -5.82 -17.98 7.84
CA LYS A 299 -6.11 -16.59 7.48
C LYS A 299 -5.73 -16.32 6.03
N VAL A 300 -6.49 -15.43 5.37
CA VAL A 300 -6.14 -14.87 4.06
C VAL A 300 -4.99 -13.89 4.26
N GLU A 301 -3.88 -14.11 3.58
CA GLU A 301 -2.68 -13.28 3.70
C GLU A 301 -2.52 -12.33 2.51
N ARG A 302 -2.63 -12.84 1.27
CA ARG A 302 -2.34 -12.05 0.08
C ARG A 302 -3.04 -12.54 -1.17
N LEU A 303 -3.07 -11.69 -2.20
CA LEU A 303 -3.44 -12.10 -3.55
C LEU A 303 -2.27 -12.86 -4.19
N TYR A 304 -2.56 -14.03 -4.73
CA TYR A 304 -1.56 -14.87 -5.39
C TYR A 304 -1.57 -14.62 -6.90
N ASP A 305 -0.40 -14.28 -7.43
CA ASP A 305 -0.12 -14.09 -8.86
C ASP A 305 -1.17 -13.23 -9.58
N LEU A 306 -1.41 -12.05 -9.00
CA LEU A 306 -2.40 -11.14 -9.54
C LEU A 306 -1.98 -10.59 -10.90
N LYS A 307 -0.67 -10.48 -11.14
CA LYS A 307 -0.12 -10.05 -12.41
C LYS A 307 -0.49 -11.00 -13.55
N ASP A 308 -0.35 -12.32 -13.36
CA ASP A 308 -0.81 -13.30 -14.35
C ASP A 308 -2.33 -13.23 -14.53
N THR A 309 -3.07 -13.01 -13.44
CA THR A 309 -4.53 -12.81 -13.49
C THR A 309 -4.90 -11.62 -14.38
N MET A 310 -4.25 -10.47 -14.20
CA MET A 310 -4.50 -9.27 -15.01
C MET A 310 -4.08 -9.48 -16.47
N ARG A 311 -2.96 -10.16 -16.70
CA ARG A 311 -2.52 -10.52 -18.06
C ARG A 311 -3.56 -11.41 -18.77
N ARG A 312 -4.14 -12.38 -18.08
CA ARG A 312 -5.24 -13.22 -18.62
C ARG A 312 -6.50 -12.42 -18.90
N LEU A 313 -6.73 -11.30 -18.19
CA LEU A 313 -7.80 -10.35 -18.44
C LEU A 313 -7.50 -9.36 -19.59
N GLY A 314 -6.35 -9.52 -20.26
CA GLY A 314 -5.92 -8.65 -21.35
C GLY A 314 -5.35 -7.32 -20.87
N GLU A 315 -4.97 -7.21 -19.60
CA GLU A 315 -4.34 -6.02 -19.04
C GLU A 315 -2.83 -6.21 -18.95
N ASP A 316 -2.07 -5.35 -19.65
CA ASP A 316 -0.62 -5.26 -19.51
C ASP A 316 -0.28 -4.20 -18.45
N THR A 317 -0.37 -4.61 -17.18
CA THR A 317 -0.09 -3.72 -16.05
C THR A 317 1.35 -3.25 -16.03
N ASP A 318 2.28 -4.04 -16.57
CA ASP A 318 3.69 -3.65 -16.65
C ASP A 318 3.89 -2.48 -17.60
N ALA A 319 3.37 -2.60 -18.82
CA ALA A 319 3.46 -1.55 -19.81
C ALA A 319 2.78 -0.26 -19.31
N GLN A 320 1.59 -0.37 -18.72
CA GLN A 320 0.85 0.78 -18.18
C GLN A 320 1.63 1.51 -17.08
N VAL A 321 2.24 0.78 -16.14
CA VAL A 321 3.04 1.39 -15.07
C VAL A 321 4.35 1.96 -15.59
N GLN A 322 5.01 1.28 -16.53
CA GLN A 322 6.26 1.79 -17.13
C GLN A 322 6.01 3.07 -17.92
N GLU A 323 4.88 3.16 -18.63
CA GLU A 323 4.44 4.37 -19.33
C GLU A 323 4.15 5.52 -18.35
N LEU A 324 3.41 5.22 -17.28
CA LEU A 324 3.15 6.15 -16.18
C LEU A 324 4.46 6.72 -15.59
N VAL A 325 5.44 5.84 -15.33
CA VAL A 325 6.76 6.24 -14.80
C VAL A 325 7.49 7.12 -15.80
N ARG A 326 7.57 6.70 -17.08
CA ARG A 326 8.21 7.49 -18.14
C ARG A 326 7.60 8.89 -18.28
N TYR A 327 6.27 8.97 -18.29
CA TYR A 327 5.55 10.24 -18.34
C TYR A 327 5.89 11.13 -17.15
N SER A 328 5.93 10.55 -15.93
CA SER A 328 6.23 11.31 -14.72
C SER A 328 7.63 11.95 -14.73
N LEU A 329 8.58 11.34 -15.45
CA LEU A 329 9.99 11.74 -15.49
C LEU A 329 10.38 12.51 -16.75
N GLN A 330 9.46 12.76 -17.70
CA GLN A 330 9.79 13.29 -19.03
C GLN A 330 10.59 14.62 -19.01
N ASP A 331 10.36 15.48 -18.01
CA ASP A 331 11.09 16.75 -17.85
C ASP A 331 12.18 16.70 -16.77
N ILE A 332 12.35 15.55 -16.14
CA ILE A 332 13.44 15.27 -15.20
C ILE A 332 14.60 14.71 -16.03
N ALA A 333 15.09 15.53 -16.95
CA ALA A 333 16.27 15.21 -17.73
C ALA A 333 17.50 15.22 -16.79
N PRO A 334 18.45 14.28 -16.94
CA PRO A 334 19.68 14.27 -16.16
C PRO A 334 20.45 15.60 -16.23
N GLN A 335 20.42 16.25 -17.40
CA GLN A 335 21.02 17.57 -17.60
C GLN A 335 20.31 18.67 -16.82
N ALA A 336 18.98 18.68 -16.82
CA ALA A 336 18.20 19.64 -16.02
C ALA A 336 18.44 19.46 -14.52
N ALA A 337 18.58 18.21 -14.05
CA ALA A 337 18.94 17.93 -12.66
C ALA A 337 20.37 18.39 -12.32
N ALA A 338 21.33 18.18 -13.24
CA ALA A 338 22.69 18.67 -13.09
C ALA A 338 22.76 20.20 -13.07
N ASP A 339 21.99 20.87 -13.94
CA ASP A 339 21.94 22.33 -14.01
C ASP A 339 21.24 22.93 -12.80
N ARG A 340 20.19 22.29 -12.27
CA ARG A 340 19.58 22.66 -10.98
C ARG A 340 20.57 22.49 -9.83
N THR A 341 21.31 21.39 -9.78
CA THR A 341 22.34 21.15 -8.76
C THR A 341 23.43 22.22 -8.84
N ARG A 342 23.91 22.56 -10.04
CA ARG A 342 24.86 23.66 -10.25
C ARG A 342 24.27 25.01 -9.83
N SER A 343 23.01 25.29 -10.16
CA SER A 343 22.31 26.50 -9.72
C SER A 343 22.21 26.58 -8.19
N LEU A 344 21.89 25.48 -7.52
CA LEU A 344 21.86 25.41 -6.05
C LEU A 344 23.25 25.67 -5.47
N ILE A 345 24.29 25.00 -5.97
CA ILE A 345 25.68 25.26 -5.57
C ILE A 345 26.04 26.73 -5.81
N ASN A 346 25.62 27.32 -6.93
CA ASN A 346 25.85 28.73 -7.23
C ASN A 346 25.08 29.69 -6.29
N ARG A 347 23.88 29.33 -5.83
CA ARG A 347 23.13 30.12 -4.83
C ARG A 347 23.76 29.99 -3.45
N LEU A 348 24.15 28.77 -3.08
CA LEU A 348 24.80 28.45 -1.83
C LEU A 348 26.15 29.14 -1.72
N THR A 349 26.99 29.11 -2.78
CA THR A 349 28.26 29.86 -2.85
C THR A 349 28.09 31.37 -2.84
N LYS A 350 26.92 31.89 -3.24
CA LYS A 350 26.58 33.31 -3.11
C LYS A 350 26.09 33.72 -1.73
N SER A 351 25.70 32.77 -0.87
CA SER A 351 25.37 33.06 0.53
C SER A 351 26.60 33.60 1.27
N GLU A 352 26.41 34.57 2.18
CA GLU A 352 27.52 35.18 2.93
C GLU A 352 28.37 34.13 3.67
N GLY A 353 27.74 33.09 4.22
CA GLY A 353 28.42 31.99 4.89
C GLY A 353 29.39 31.24 3.98
N ALA A 354 28.99 30.93 2.75
CA ALA A 354 29.85 30.22 1.80
C ALA A 354 30.94 31.11 1.18
N LYS A 355 30.67 32.40 0.99
CA LYS A 355 31.69 33.37 0.55
C LYS A 355 32.82 33.50 1.56
N LYS A 356 32.50 33.66 2.85
CA LYS A 356 33.49 33.70 3.94
C LYS A 356 34.33 32.40 4.00
N LEU A 357 33.71 31.27 3.68
CA LEU A 357 34.35 29.95 3.68
C LEU A 357 35.30 29.78 2.47
N LEU A 358 34.89 30.23 1.28
CA LEU A 358 35.73 30.27 0.07
C LEU A 358 36.92 31.23 0.21
N GLU A 359 36.75 32.39 0.85
CA GLU A 359 37.85 33.32 1.13
C GLU A 359 38.87 32.72 2.11
N LYS A 360 38.42 32.06 3.19
CA LYS A 360 39.33 31.39 4.13
C LYS A 360 40.09 30.21 3.51
N LEU A 361 39.49 29.48 2.58
CA LEU A 361 40.16 28.40 1.85
C LEU A 361 41.20 28.94 0.86
N LYS A 362 40.89 30.04 0.15
CA LYS A 362 41.85 30.71 -0.74
C LYS A 362 43.03 31.35 0.00
N GLY A 363 42.87 31.71 1.27
CA GLY A 363 43.97 32.23 2.10
C GLY A 363 44.85 31.15 2.76
N ARG A 364 44.50 29.85 2.62
CA ARG A 364 45.28 28.71 3.15
C ARG A 364 45.98 27.87 2.08
N LEU A 365 45.68 28.12 0.81
CA LEU A 365 46.43 27.64 -0.36
C LEU A 365 47.42 28.72 -0.77
#